data_AF-A0A940UD25-F1
#
_entry.id   AF-A0A940UD25-F1
#
_cell.length_a   1.000
_cell.length_b   1.000
_cell.length_c   1.000
_cell.angle_alpha   90.00
_cell.angle_beta   90.00
_cell.angle_gamma   90.00
#
_symmetry.space_group_name_H-M   'P 1'
#
loop_
_entity.id
_entity.type
_entity.pdbx_description
1 polymer ?
#
loop_
_entity_poly.entity_id
_entity_poly.type
_entity_poly.pdbx_seq_one_letter_code
_entity_poly.pdbx_strand_id
1 'polypeptide(L)'
;MKQRGLKLAVAVLLTGLSLPLAANAADEELQKKVDQLSKEIELLKGQVKKVDDKSLGKWLTIGGDYRFRLDSLRGEVPDYYQYMGPSAMPVATKGYKPENDILMTNRFGLNLKAKATQDVTVTTRLLMYKTTGSQTDQATNAGFFADRNSIMDGTIGHVPNDNTLLVDQAFATWSNIAEQPIWFSVGRRPSTGGVPTNIRQNNEMPGNGGVPGLLVDYAFDGMTLGYAPDIDALPGAYGKICYGRGFEAGYNNNNNLNDTDMVGVAIIPYETDRLRLDLQWNRGMNIFDNPNNVGANLGDIDWYGLGALTNFKNVGPGNLTLFVSGGMSITHPNDNHALLNGPGSPDSGAGL
;
A
#
# COMPACT_ATOMS: atom_id res chain seq x y z
N MET A 1 11.41 1.39 26.77
CA MET A 1 12.73 1.36 27.47
C MET A 1 12.92 0.02 28.18
N LYS A 2 13.43 -1.03 27.51
CA LYS A 2 13.69 -2.33 28.17
C LYS A 2 14.65 -3.25 27.37
N GLN A 3 15.75 -2.70 26.84
CA GLN A 3 16.79 -3.51 26.14
C GLN A 3 18.24 -3.08 26.41
N ARG A 4 18.51 -2.27 27.44
CA ARG A 4 19.88 -1.84 27.77
C ARG A 4 20.58 -2.65 28.88
N GLY A 5 19.88 -3.56 29.56
CA GLY A 5 20.45 -4.29 30.72
C GLY A 5 21.33 -5.49 30.38
N LEU A 6 21.17 -6.12 29.20
CA LEU A 6 21.81 -7.41 28.93
C LEU A 6 23.24 -7.29 28.39
N LYS A 7 23.58 -6.17 27.73
CA LYS A 7 24.94 -5.95 27.16
C LYS A 7 25.97 -5.51 28.20
N LEU A 8 25.54 -5.04 29.38
CA LEU A 8 26.45 -4.58 30.43
C LEU A 8 26.98 -5.73 31.31
N ALA A 9 26.26 -6.86 31.39
CA ALA A 9 26.64 -7.97 32.25
C ALA A 9 27.82 -8.81 31.71
N VAL A 10 28.10 -8.75 30.41
CA VAL A 10 29.20 -9.51 29.78
C VAL A 10 30.54 -8.75 29.84
N ALA A 11 30.52 -7.43 30.03
CA ALA A 11 31.74 -6.61 30.02
C ALA A 11 32.47 -6.54 31.38
N VAL A 12 31.85 -6.94 32.49
CA VAL A 12 32.42 -6.77 33.85
C VAL A 12 33.20 -8.01 34.33
N LEU A 13 33.12 -9.15 33.64
CA LEU A 13 33.84 -10.37 34.03
C LEU A 13 35.29 -10.47 33.50
N LEU A 14 35.76 -9.49 32.73
CA LEU A 14 37.06 -9.55 32.03
C LEU A 14 38.18 -8.68 32.62
N THR A 15 37.96 -7.92 33.71
CA THR A 15 38.95 -6.96 34.25
C THR A 15 39.34 -7.21 35.71
N GLY A 16 39.54 -8.47 36.12
CA GLY A 16 39.73 -8.80 37.54
C GLY A 16 40.76 -9.87 37.90
N LEU A 17 41.69 -10.26 37.02
CA LEU A 17 42.71 -11.26 37.36
C LEU A 17 44.10 -10.81 36.91
N SER A 18 44.81 -10.11 37.81
CA SER A 18 46.25 -9.91 37.72
C SER A 18 46.91 -10.20 39.08
N LEU A 19 47.91 -11.11 39.03
CA LEU A 19 49.02 -11.39 39.97
C LEU A 19 48.81 -12.51 41.02
N PRO A 20 49.88 -13.19 41.49
CA PRO A 20 51.01 -13.81 40.78
C PRO A 20 51.20 -15.32 41.15
N LEU A 21 52.07 -16.02 40.40
CA LEU A 21 52.33 -17.47 40.48
C LEU A 21 52.83 -18.00 41.84
N ALA A 22 52.21 -19.10 42.31
CA ALA A 22 52.88 -20.26 42.92
C ALA A 22 51.96 -21.50 42.91
N ALA A 23 52.54 -22.66 42.55
CA ALA A 23 52.07 -24.05 42.71
C ALA A 23 51.33 -24.73 41.53
N ASN A 24 52.13 -25.41 40.70
CA ASN A 24 51.85 -26.17 39.45
C ASN A 24 50.84 -27.35 39.53
N ALA A 25 49.78 -27.27 40.32
CA ALA A 25 48.70 -28.27 40.34
C ALA A 25 47.31 -27.66 40.15
N ALA A 26 47.14 -26.38 40.51
CA ALA A 26 45.89 -25.65 40.30
C ALA A 26 45.71 -25.19 38.85
N ASP A 27 46.80 -25.02 38.09
CA ASP A 27 46.76 -24.54 36.71
C ASP A 27 46.18 -25.56 35.73
N GLU A 28 46.44 -26.85 35.92
CA GLU A 28 45.97 -27.88 34.99
C GLU A 28 44.45 -28.11 35.11
N GLU A 29 43.91 -28.06 36.33
CA GLU A 29 42.46 -28.14 36.57
C GLU A 29 41.75 -26.86 36.12
N LEU A 30 42.40 -25.70 36.28
CA LEU A 30 41.88 -24.42 35.81
C LEU A 30 41.88 -24.34 34.27
N GLN A 31 42.93 -24.80 33.59
CA GLN A 31 42.99 -24.91 32.13
C GLN A 31 41.93 -25.88 31.59
N LYS A 32 41.74 -27.04 32.23
CA LYS A 32 40.66 -27.96 31.86
C LYS A 32 39.28 -27.32 31.97
N LYS A 33 39.03 -26.53 33.02
CA LYS A 33 37.78 -25.77 33.18
C LYS A 33 37.62 -24.67 32.12
N VAL A 34 38.70 -23.95 31.77
CA VAL A 34 38.68 -22.93 30.72
C VAL A 34 38.42 -23.54 29.33
N ASP A 35 39.04 -24.68 29.02
CA ASP A 35 38.83 -25.39 27.75
C ASP A 35 37.41 -25.97 27.66
N GLN A 36 36.89 -26.49 28.77
CA GLN A 36 35.53 -27.00 28.86
C GLN A 36 34.50 -25.88 28.70
N LEU A 37 34.70 -24.74 29.38
CA LEU A 37 33.88 -23.54 29.21
C LEU A 37 33.94 -22.99 27.79
N SER A 38 35.12 -23.02 27.14
CA SER A 38 35.27 -22.57 25.75
C SER A 38 34.50 -23.47 24.78
N LYS A 39 34.57 -24.80 24.97
CA LYS A 39 33.79 -25.77 24.20
C LYS A 39 32.29 -25.63 24.43
N GLU A 40 31.85 -25.40 25.66
CA GLU A 40 30.45 -25.14 25.99
C GLU A 40 29.95 -23.85 25.34
N ILE A 41 30.76 -22.77 25.35
CA ILE A 41 30.45 -21.52 24.66
C ILE A 41 30.34 -21.72 23.15
N GLU A 42 31.22 -22.50 22.51
CA GLU A 42 31.11 -22.82 21.08
C GLU A 42 29.88 -23.65 20.76
N LEU A 43 29.57 -24.66 21.58
CA LEU A 43 28.35 -25.46 21.44
C LEU A 43 27.09 -24.62 21.63
N LEU A 44 27.05 -23.77 22.65
CA LEU A 44 25.95 -22.83 22.91
C LEU A 44 25.81 -21.83 21.77
N LYS A 45 26.92 -21.25 21.27
CA LYS A 45 26.90 -20.37 20.08
C LYS A 45 26.36 -21.10 18.85
N GLY A 46 26.77 -22.35 18.64
CA GLY A 46 26.28 -23.21 17.57
C GLY A 46 24.79 -23.52 17.69
N GLN A 47 24.31 -23.85 18.89
CA GLN A 47 22.89 -24.09 19.17
C GLN A 47 22.05 -22.81 19.02
N VAL A 48 22.51 -21.68 19.57
CA VAL A 48 21.86 -20.38 19.41
C VAL A 48 21.80 -19.99 17.94
N LYS A 49 22.88 -20.16 17.18
CA LYS A 49 22.89 -19.88 15.73
C LYS A 49 21.91 -20.79 14.97
N LYS A 50 21.85 -22.08 15.31
CA LYS A 50 20.91 -23.04 14.69
C LYS A 50 19.45 -22.77 15.04
N VAL A 51 19.16 -22.29 16.25
CA VAL A 51 17.82 -21.86 16.68
C VAL A 51 17.45 -20.52 16.05
N ASP A 52 18.40 -19.58 15.96
CA ASP A 52 18.23 -18.28 15.33
C ASP A 52 18.00 -18.40 13.81
N ASP A 53 18.76 -19.25 13.12
CA ASP A 53 18.58 -19.56 11.69
C ASP A 53 17.24 -20.27 11.41
N LYS A 54 16.67 -20.96 12.40
CA LYS A 54 15.34 -21.58 12.33
C LYS A 54 14.22 -20.71 12.90
N SER A 55 14.54 -19.55 13.45
CA SER A 55 13.56 -18.67 14.06
C SER A 55 12.70 -18.03 12.98
N LEU A 56 11.38 -18.24 13.06
CA LEU A 56 10.40 -17.66 12.14
C LEU A 56 10.55 -16.14 12.02
N GLY A 57 10.88 -15.45 13.12
CA GLY A 57 11.01 -13.99 13.15
C GLY A 57 12.19 -13.43 12.33
N LYS A 58 13.15 -14.26 11.90
CA LYS A 58 14.30 -13.83 11.10
C LYS A 58 13.96 -13.64 9.63
N TRP A 59 13.03 -14.46 9.12
CA TRP A 59 12.66 -14.48 7.72
C TRP A 59 11.19 -14.13 7.49
N LEU A 60 10.33 -14.15 8.51
CA LEU A 60 8.91 -13.83 8.39
C LEU A 60 8.50 -12.83 9.47
N THR A 61 7.96 -11.71 9.04
CA THR A 61 7.24 -10.75 9.89
C THR A 61 5.75 -10.93 9.68
N ILE A 62 5.02 -11.13 10.76
CA ILE A 62 3.56 -11.19 10.79
C ILE A 62 3.06 -9.99 11.58
N GLY A 63 2.18 -9.21 10.99
CA GLY A 63 1.51 -8.08 11.61
C GLY A 63 0.07 -8.00 11.13
N GLY A 64 -0.64 -6.97 11.56
CA GLY A 64 -2.02 -6.77 11.13
C GLY A 64 -2.65 -5.54 11.77
N ASP A 65 -3.85 -5.24 11.33
CA ASP A 65 -4.67 -4.16 11.84
C ASP A 65 -6.11 -4.64 12.04
N TYR A 66 -6.77 -4.13 13.07
CA TYR A 66 -8.20 -4.31 13.27
C TYR A 66 -8.84 -2.95 13.49
N ARG A 67 -9.95 -2.71 12.80
CA ARG A 67 -10.73 -1.48 12.97
C ARG A 67 -12.20 -1.82 13.10
N PHE A 68 -12.77 -1.32 14.19
CA PHE A 68 -14.20 -1.18 14.36
C PHE A 68 -14.57 0.29 14.19
N ARG A 69 -15.63 0.58 13.42
CA ARG A 69 -16.10 1.95 13.19
C ARG A 69 -17.60 2.04 13.36
N LEU A 70 -18.02 3.14 13.99
CA LEU A 70 -19.40 3.58 14.10
C LEU A 70 -19.52 4.91 13.35
N ASP A 71 -20.34 4.94 12.30
CA ASP A 71 -20.57 6.12 11.48
C ASP A 71 -22.04 6.54 11.56
N SER A 72 -22.31 7.83 11.74
CA SER A 72 -23.63 8.44 11.55
C SER A 72 -23.52 9.46 10.43
N LEU A 73 -24.21 9.22 9.33
CA LEU A 73 -24.17 10.07 8.15
C LEU A 73 -25.56 10.66 7.92
N ARG A 74 -25.59 11.95 7.57
CA ARG A 74 -26.78 12.67 7.11
C ARG A 74 -26.36 13.55 5.95
N GLY A 75 -27.12 13.50 4.87
CA GLY A 75 -26.87 14.29 3.66
C GLY A 75 -28.16 14.88 3.11
N GLU A 76 -28.00 15.81 2.17
CA GLU A 76 -29.09 16.38 1.39
C GLU A 76 -28.64 16.40 -0.06
N VAL A 77 -29.37 15.67 -0.91
CA VAL A 77 -29.19 15.63 -2.35
C VAL A 77 -30.24 16.57 -2.94
N PRO A 78 -29.85 17.64 -3.67
CA PRO A 78 -30.80 18.50 -4.35
C PRO A 78 -31.43 17.78 -5.55
N ASP A 79 -32.47 18.37 -6.15
CA ASP A 79 -33.01 17.88 -7.42
C ASP A 79 -31.91 17.80 -8.48
N TYR A 80 -31.86 16.70 -9.23
CA TYR A 80 -30.84 16.45 -10.24
C TYR A 80 -31.41 15.70 -11.45
N TYR A 81 -30.67 15.73 -12.56
CA TYR A 81 -30.96 14.90 -13.72
C TYR A 81 -30.11 13.63 -13.63
N GLN A 82 -30.76 12.48 -13.46
CA GLN A 82 -30.09 11.21 -13.38
C GLN A 82 -29.69 10.73 -14.77
N TYR A 83 -28.39 10.50 -14.97
CA TYR A 83 -27.89 9.83 -16.16
C TYR A 83 -28.38 8.38 -16.17
N MET A 84 -29.06 8.00 -17.25
CA MET A 84 -29.65 6.66 -17.43
C MET A 84 -28.90 5.80 -18.45
N GLY A 85 -27.71 6.24 -18.86
CA GLY A 85 -26.92 5.64 -19.91
C GLY A 85 -26.98 6.42 -21.23
N PRO A 86 -26.18 6.00 -22.23
CA PRO A 86 -25.91 6.80 -23.42
C PRO A 86 -27.13 7.09 -24.28
N SER A 87 -28.04 6.13 -24.35
CA SER A 87 -29.20 6.14 -25.23
C SER A 87 -30.48 6.62 -24.55
N ALA A 88 -30.42 6.99 -23.27
CA ALA A 88 -31.59 7.36 -22.48
C ALA A 88 -31.54 8.84 -22.10
N MET A 89 -32.67 9.53 -22.26
CA MET A 89 -32.79 10.92 -21.80
C MET A 89 -32.61 10.98 -20.29
N PRO A 90 -31.84 11.96 -19.76
CA PRO A 90 -31.71 12.14 -18.33
C PRO A 90 -33.08 12.35 -17.68
N VAL A 91 -33.35 11.63 -16.59
CA VAL A 91 -34.63 11.72 -15.87
C VAL A 91 -34.50 12.72 -14.74
N ALA A 92 -35.45 13.64 -14.64
CA ALA A 92 -35.54 14.54 -13.50
C ALA A 92 -35.87 13.74 -12.25
N THR A 93 -34.90 13.65 -11.33
CA THR A 93 -35.03 12.96 -10.04
C THR A 93 -35.14 14.01 -8.95
N LYS A 94 -36.17 13.86 -8.09
CA LYS A 94 -36.33 14.72 -6.92
C LYS A 94 -35.21 14.45 -5.92
N GLY A 95 -34.74 15.52 -5.31
CA GLY A 95 -33.80 15.49 -4.21
C GLY A 95 -34.34 14.66 -3.04
N TYR A 96 -33.41 14.09 -2.27
CA TYR A 96 -33.71 13.25 -1.13
C TYR A 96 -32.65 13.41 -0.04
N LYS A 97 -32.96 12.93 1.16
CA LYS A 97 -32.07 13.04 2.33
C LYS A 97 -31.60 11.66 2.75
N PRO A 98 -30.41 11.22 2.31
CA PRO A 98 -29.83 9.98 2.81
C PRO A 98 -29.39 10.16 4.25
N GLU A 99 -29.77 9.21 5.10
CA GLU A 99 -29.37 9.20 6.51
C GLU A 99 -29.21 7.80 7.06
N ASN A 100 -28.40 7.67 8.11
CA ASN A 100 -28.34 6.51 8.96
C ASN A 100 -28.09 6.91 10.43
N ASP A 101 -28.70 6.20 11.37
CA ASP A 101 -28.46 6.44 12.79
C ASP A 101 -27.06 5.96 13.18
N ILE A 102 -26.78 4.67 12.94
CA ILE A 102 -25.50 4.04 13.24
C ILE A 102 -25.19 3.00 12.17
N LEU A 103 -24.08 3.18 11.46
CA LEU A 103 -23.48 2.22 10.54
C LEU A 103 -22.25 1.63 11.21
N MET A 104 -22.27 0.32 11.41
CA MET A 104 -21.18 -0.40 12.06
C MET A 104 -20.36 -1.14 11.01
N THR A 105 -19.04 -0.89 10.96
CA THR A 105 -18.15 -1.61 10.04
C THR A 105 -16.96 -2.24 10.76
N ASN A 106 -16.55 -3.42 10.29
CA ASN A 106 -15.43 -4.20 10.82
C ASN A 106 -14.42 -4.43 9.71
N ARG A 107 -13.16 -4.05 9.94
CA ARG A 107 -12.04 -4.29 9.03
C ARG A 107 -10.98 -5.08 9.76
N PHE A 108 -10.49 -6.12 9.12
CA PHE A 108 -9.39 -6.96 9.60
C PHE A 108 -8.33 -7.08 8.50
N GLY A 109 -7.11 -6.61 8.79
CA GLY A 109 -5.96 -6.71 7.92
C GLY A 109 -4.90 -7.65 8.51
N LEU A 110 -4.38 -8.56 7.69
CA LEU A 110 -3.24 -9.42 8.02
C LEU A 110 -2.09 -9.12 7.08
N ASN A 111 -0.96 -8.70 7.64
CA ASN A 111 0.24 -8.34 6.89
C ASN A 111 1.32 -9.41 7.09
N LEU A 112 1.87 -9.90 6.00
CA LEU A 112 2.96 -10.88 5.98
C LEU A 112 4.11 -10.30 5.16
N LYS A 113 5.32 -10.30 5.72
CA LYS A 113 6.54 -9.90 5.01
C LYS A 113 7.61 -10.96 5.20
N ALA A 114 7.93 -11.66 4.12
CA ALA A 114 8.90 -12.74 4.12
C ALA A 114 10.18 -12.33 3.39
N LYS A 115 11.33 -12.45 4.04
CA LYS A 115 12.65 -12.36 3.40
C LYS A 115 12.97 -13.71 2.77
N ALA A 116 12.62 -13.87 1.49
CA ALA A 116 12.78 -15.13 0.76
C ALA A 116 14.26 -15.44 0.49
N THR A 117 15.06 -14.43 0.14
CA THR A 117 16.52 -14.51 -0.01
C THR A 117 17.19 -13.26 0.54
N GLN A 118 18.52 -13.11 0.39
CA GLN A 118 19.24 -11.92 0.85
C GLN A 118 18.65 -10.62 0.31
N ASP A 119 18.29 -10.63 -0.98
CA ASP A 119 17.85 -9.45 -1.73
C ASP A 119 16.40 -9.56 -2.24
N VAL A 120 15.71 -10.67 -1.96
CA VAL A 120 14.30 -10.87 -2.35
C VAL A 120 13.39 -10.88 -1.13
N THR A 121 12.40 -10.00 -1.14
CA THR A 121 11.33 -9.92 -0.14
C THR A 121 9.97 -10.11 -0.77
N VAL A 122 9.13 -10.96 -0.17
CA VAL A 122 7.72 -11.14 -0.53
C VAL A 122 6.87 -10.40 0.50
N THR A 123 5.95 -9.57 0.03
CA THR A 123 5.01 -8.82 0.86
C THR A 123 3.58 -9.18 0.47
N THR A 124 2.78 -9.52 1.46
CA THR A 124 1.37 -9.85 1.29
C THR A 124 0.53 -9.12 2.33
N ARG A 125 -0.62 -8.59 1.89
CA ARG A 125 -1.65 -8.06 2.75
C ARG A 125 -2.97 -8.70 2.39
N LEU A 126 -3.60 -9.30 3.38
CA LEU A 126 -4.95 -9.83 3.28
C LEU A 126 -5.90 -8.91 4.03
N LEU A 127 -7.08 -8.66 3.48
CA LEU A 127 -8.02 -7.68 4.01
C LEU A 127 -9.45 -8.21 3.95
N MET A 128 -10.15 -8.14 5.07
CA MET A 128 -11.60 -8.31 5.17
C MET A 128 -12.20 -6.99 5.62
N TYR A 129 -13.27 -6.55 4.97
CA TYR A 129 -13.98 -5.33 5.35
C TYR A 129 -15.48 -5.48 5.13
N LYS A 130 -16.28 -5.36 6.20
CA LYS A 130 -17.73 -5.58 6.14
C LYS A 130 -18.55 -4.64 7.00
N THR A 131 -19.83 -4.55 6.67
CA THR A 131 -20.87 -4.04 7.57
C THR A 131 -21.29 -5.14 8.56
N THR A 132 -21.44 -4.79 9.84
CA THR A 132 -21.87 -5.75 10.88
C THR A 132 -23.22 -6.36 10.53
N GLY A 133 -23.35 -7.68 10.62
CA GLY A 133 -24.61 -8.39 10.32
C GLY A 133 -24.98 -8.50 8.84
N SER A 134 -24.18 -7.94 7.92
CA SER A 134 -24.38 -8.05 6.48
C SER A 134 -23.46 -9.10 5.84
N GLN A 135 -23.87 -9.67 4.71
CA GLN A 135 -23.03 -10.46 3.80
C GLN A 135 -22.91 -9.79 2.41
N THR A 136 -23.35 -8.54 2.31
CA THR A 136 -23.35 -7.75 1.08
C THR A 136 -22.91 -6.32 1.38
N ASP A 137 -22.61 -5.60 0.32
CA ASP A 137 -22.19 -4.20 0.29
C ASP A 137 -23.35 -3.19 0.33
N GLN A 138 -24.59 -3.67 0.30
CA GLN A 138 -25.81 -2.87 0.14
C GLN A 138 -25.93 -1.72 1.14
N ALA A 139 -25.49 -1.94 2.39
CA ALA A 139 -25.54 -0.91 3.44
C ALA A 139 -24.62 0.29 3.19
N THR A 140 -23.64 0.15 2.29
CA THR A 140 -22.63 1.19 2.01
C THR A 140 -22.48 1.54 0.54
N ASN A 141 -23.09 0.76 -0.35
CA ASN A 141 -23.13 0.94 -1.80
C ASN A 141 -24.51 1.46 -2.25
N ALA A 142 -25.06 2.45 -1.53
CA ALA A 142 -26.37 3.02 -1.83
C ALA A 142 -26.34 4.11 -2.93
N GLY A 143 -25.34 4.10 -3.82
CA GLY A 143 -25.18 5.08 -4.90
C GLY A 143 -24.93 6.53 -4.45
N PHE A 144 -24.73 6.78 -3.15
CA PHE A 144 -24.52 8.14 -2.62
C PHE A 144 -23.11 8.68 -2.86
N PHE A 145 -22.11 7.80 -2.94
CA PHE A 145 -20.74 8.17 -3.23
C PHE A 145 -20.38 7.66 -4.64
N ALA A 146 -19.99 8.56 -5.54
CA ALA A 146 -19.75 8.24 -6.95
C ALA A 146 -18.60 7.22 -7.15
N ASP A 147 -17.61 7.24 -6.25
CA ASP A 147 -16.50 6.27 -6.17
C ASP A 147 -16.93 4.89 -5.66
N ARG A 148 -18.19 4.74 -5.22
CA ARG A 148 -18.72 3.52 -4.63
C ARG A 148 -19.87 2.90 -5.38
N ASN A 149 -20.21 3.38 -6.58
CA ASN A 149 -21.33 2.86 -7.38
C ASN A 149 -21.17 1.36 -7.75
N SER A 150 -19.99 0.79 -7.58
CA SER A 150 -19.70 -0.62 -7.84
C SER A 150 -18.47 -1.06 -7.04
N ILE A 151 -18.47 -2.31 -6.58
CA ILE A 151 -17.25 -2.95 -6.12
C ILE A 151 -16.41 -3.28 -7.35
N MET A 152 -15.16 -2.84 -7.35
CA MET A 152 -14.20 -3.07 -8.42
C MET A 152 -13.01 -3.85 -7.89
N ASP A 153 -12.31 -4.61 -8.75
CA ASP A 153 -11.14 -5.39 -8.34
C ASP A 153 -10.12 -4.53 -7.57
N GLY A 154 -9.78 -3.36 -8.12
CA GLY A 154 -8.76 -2.49 -7.53
C GLY A 154 -9.13 -1.86 -6.18
N THR A 155 -10.42 -1.84 -5.82
CA THR A 155 -10.92 -1.20 -4.59
C THR A 155 -11.63 -2.18 -3.65
N ILE A 156 -11.76 -3.47 -4.02
CA ILE A 156 -12.57 -4.47 -3.32
C ILE A 156 -12.23 -4.62 -1.83
N GLY A 157 -10.95 -4.52 -1.47
CA GLY A 157 -10.51 -4.58 -0.05
C GLY A 157 -10.79 -3.29 0.74
N HIS A 158 -11.07 -2.19 0.05
CA HIS A 158 -11.17 -0.84 0.63
C HIS A 158 -12.62 -0.36 0.84
N VAL A 159 -13.60 -1.12 0.34
CA VAL A 159 -15.04 -0.87 0.51
C VAL A 159 -15.67 -1.96 1.37
N PRO A 160 -16.63 -1.65 2.27
CA PRO A 160 -17.34 -2.67 3.01
C PRO A 160 -18.15 -3.56 2.08
N ASN A 161 -17.93 -4.87 2.16
CA ASN A 161 -18.70 -5.89 1.47
C ASN A 161 -19.03 -7.03 2.46
N ASP A 162 -18.38 -8.17 2.30
CA ASP A 162 -18.68 -9.42 3.00
C ASP A 162 -17.55 -9.82 3.96
N ASN A 163 -17.65 -11.02 4.52
CA ASN A 163 -16.65 -11.60 5.41
C ASN A 163 -15.52 -12.33 4.66
N THR A 164 -15.38 -12.16 3.35
CA THR A 164 -14.31 -12.78 2.56
C THR A 164 -12.98 -12.10 2.88
N LEU A 165 -11.92 -12.91 2.99
CA LEU A 165 -10.56 -12.41 3.15
C LEU A 165 -9.92 -12.26 1.77
N LEU A 166 -9.73 -11.01 1.34
CA LEU A 166 -9.27 -10.65 0.01
C LEU A 166 -7.76 -10.40 -0.01
N VAL A 167 -7.13 -10.62 -1.16
CA VAL A 167 -5.72 -10.26 -1.37
C VAL A 167 -5.65 -8.78 -1.77
N ASP A 168 -5.28 -7.93 -0.82
CA ASP A 168 -5.09 -6.50 -1.05
C ASP A 168 -3.75 -6.24 -1.76
N GLN A 169 -2.70 -6.94 -1.33
CA GLN A 169 -1.35 -6.81 -1.88
C GLN A 169 -0.69 -8.18 -1.88
N ALA A 170 0.03 -8.51 -2.96
CA ALA A 170 0.85 -9.71 -3.05
C ALA A 170 1.93 -9.49 -4.11
N PHE A 171 3.14 -9.14 -3.68
CA PHE A 171 4.23 -8.86 -4.59
C PHE A 171 5.59 -9.29 -4.04
N ALA A 172 6.49 -9.62 -4.95
CA ALA A 172 7.90 -9.84 -4.65
C ALA A 172 8.71 -8.60 -5.05
N THR A 173 9.75 -8.29 -4.27
CA THR A 173 10.71 -7.22 -4.55
C THR A 173 12.11 -7.81 -4.54
N TRP A 174 12.83 -7.68 -5.64
CA TRP A 174 14.26 -7.92 -5.76
C TRP A 174 15.00 -6.59 -5.67
N SER A 175 15.76 -6.40 -4.61
CA SER A 175 16.53 -5.19 -4.34
C SER A 175 18.00 -5.39 -4.66
N ASN A 176 18.79 -4.30 -4.59
CA ASN A 176 20.25 -4.33 -4.71
C ASN A 176 20.75 -4.93 -6.03
N ILE A 177 20.03 -4.64 -7.13
CA ILE A 177 20.37 -5.19 -8.45
C ILE A 177 21.71 -4.61 -8.90
N ALA A 178 22.63 -5.49 -9.27
CA ALA A 178 24.01 -5.13 -9.66
C ALA A 178 24.75 -4.30 -8.60
N GLU A 179 24.48 -4.56 -7.30
CA GLU A 179 25.05 -3.82 -6.16
C GLU A 179 24.73 -2.31 -6.17
N GLN A 180 23.73 -1.92 -6.96
CA GLN A 180 23.21 -0.56 -7.01
C GLN A 180 21.90 -0.48 -6.23
N PRO A 181 21.49 0.73 -5.78
CA PRO A 181 20.20 0.96 -5.12
C PRO A 181 19.02 0.93 -6.12
N ILE A 182 19.00 -0.12 -6.95
CA ILE A 182 17.98 -0.45 -7.92
C ILE A 182 17.13 -1.57 -7.35
N TRP A 183 15.81 -1.47 -7.51
CA TRP A 183 14.90 -2.55 -7.17
C TRP A 183 13.90 -2.80 -8.29
N PHE A 184 13.56 -4.07 -8.45
CA PHE A 184 12.48 -4.54 -9.30
C PHE A 184 11.43 -5.22 -8.44
N SER A 185 10.16 -4.97 -8.71
CA SER A 185 9.06 -5.65 -8.01
C SER A 185 7.95 -6.04 -8.97
N VAL A 186 7.28 -7.16 -8.70
CA VAL A 186 6.19 -7.69 -9.51
C VAL A 186 5.09 -8.31 -8.65
N GLY A 187 3.83 -8.12 -9.05
CA GLY A 187 2.64 -8.68 -8.42
C GLY A 187 1.50 -7.66 -8.27
N ARG A 188 0.53 -7.97 -7.41
CA ARG A 188 -0.53 -7.05 -7.01
C ARG A 188 0.04 -6.00 -6.07
N ARG A 189 0.34 -4.82 -6.60
CA ARG A 189 1.14 -3.78 -5.94
C ARG A 189 0.23 -2.78 -5.20
N PRO A 190 0.75 -2.11 -4.16
CA PRO A 190 0.05 -1.00 -3.51
C PRO A 190 0.03 0.21 -4.45
N SER A 191 -0.94 0.23 -5.36
CA SER A 191 -1.40 1.44 -6.04
C SER A 191 -2.54 2.11 -5.26
N THR A 192 -2.75 1.65 -4.03
CA THR A 192 -3.69 2.17 -3.03
C THR A 192 -2.93 2.48 -1.74
N GLY A 193 -3.52 3.30 -0.87
CA GLY A 193 -2.93 3.53 0.46
C GLY A 193 -1.72 4.45 0.47
N GLY A 194 -1.44 5.21 -0.60
CA GLY A 194 -0.42 6.26 -0.61
C GLY A 194 -0.86 7.53 0.12
N VAL A 195 -0.02 8.56 0.13
CA VAL A 195 -0.33 9.83 0.81
C VAL A 195 -1.54 10.52 0.16
N PRO A 196 -2.50 11.08 0.93
CA PRO A 196 -2.60 11.10 2.40
C PRO A 196 -3.45 9.96 2.99
N THR A 197 -3.85 8.99 2.18
CA THR A 197 -4.74 7.91 2.63
C THR A 197 -4.10 7.04 3.72
N ASN A 198 -2.78 6.79 3.68
CA ASN A 198 -2.06 6.14 4.77
C ASN A 198 -2.22 6.88 6.11
N ILE A 199 -2.14 8.22 6.10
CA ILE A 199 -2.33 9.07 7.29
C ILE A 199 -3.75 8.94 7.80
N ARG A 200 -4.76 9.02 6.92
CA ARG A 200 -6.17 8.80 7.27
C ARG A 200 -6.41 7.43 7.92
N GLN A 201 -5.67 6.42 7.49
CA GLN A 201 -5.79 5.05 7.99
C GLN A 201 -4.88 4.78 9.21
N ASN A 202 -4.06 5.75 9.61
CA ASN A 202 -3.00 5.59 10.61
C ASN A 202 -2.10 4.38 10.34
N ASN A 203 -1.80 4.15 9.06
CA ASN A 203 -0.92 3.08 8.60
C ASN A 203 0.42 3.64 8.16
N GLU A 204 1.44 2.81 8.21
CA GLU A 204 2.70 3.10 7.52
C GLU A 204 2.45 3.22 6.02
N MET A 205 3.24 4.07 5.36
CA MET A 205 3.24 4.09 3.90
C MET A 205 3.70 2.71 3.39
N PRO A 206 3.14 2.19 2.28
CA PRO A 206 3.49 0.85 1.79
C PRO A 206 4.89 0.80 1.14
N GLY A 207 5.93 1.02 1.95
CA GLY A 207 7.33 1.14 1.55
C GLY A 207 7.55 2.25 0.51
N ASN A 208 8.37 1.95 -0.49
CA ASN A 208 8.53 2.79 -1.69
C ASN A 208 7.34 2.63 -2.68
N GLY A 209 6.32 1.87 -2.30
CA GLY A 209 5.03 1.70 -2.98
C GLY A 209 4.00 2.72 -2.47
N GLY A 210 2.86 2.80 -3.15
CA GLY A 210 1.82 3.80 -2.89
C GLY A 210 1.86 4.93 -3.90
N VAL A 211 0.84 4.96 -4.76
CA VAL A 211 0.47 6.15 -5.55
C VAL A 211 -0.30 7.07 -4.60
N PRO A 212 -0.01 8.38 -4.54
CA PRO A 212 -0.87 9.35 -3.90
C PRO A 212 -2.34 9.07 -4.20
N GLY A 213 -3.14 8.84 -3.15
CA GLY A 213 -4.53 8.41 -3.31
C GLY A 213 -5.44 9.47 -3.93
N LEU A 214 -4.94 10.71 -4.06
CA LEU A 214 -5.61 11.77 -4.82
C LEU A 214 -5.54 11.54 -6.35
N LEU A 215 -4.55 10.79 -6.84
CA LEU A 215 -4.39 10.51 -8.27
C LEU A 215 -5.07 9.20 -8.64
N VAL A 216 -4.54 8.11 -8.11
CA VAL A 216 -4.98 6.76 -8.42
C VAL A 216 -5.00 6.00 -7.11
N ASP A 217 -6.19 5.58 -6.69
CA ASP A 217 -6.42 4.71 -5.53
C ASP A 217 -7.14 3.44 -6.00
N TYR A 218 -6.50 2.74 -6.93
CA TYR A 218 -6.98 1.50 -7.54
C TYR A 218 -5.81 0.53 -7.61
N ALA A 219 -5.93 -0.69 -7.09
CA ALA A 219 -4.86 -1.67 -7.15
C ALA A 219 -4.64 -2.15 -8.59
N PHE A 220 -3.39 -2.18 -9.03
CA PHE A 220 -2.98 -2.72 -10.34
C PHE A 220 -2.03 -3.89 -10.15
N ASP A 221 -2.18 -4.87 -11.03
CA ASP A 221 -1.32 -6.03 -11.08
C ASP A 221 -0.22 -5.77 -12.11
N GLY A 222 1.03 -5.76 -11.67
CA GLY A 222 2.09 -5.32 -12.56
C GLY A 222 3.47 -5.31 -11.95
N MET A 223 4.34 -4.50 -12.54
CA MET A 223 5.74 -4.39 -12.21
C MET A 223 6.19 -2.96 -11.93
N THR A 224 7.29 -2.82 -11.23
CA THR A 224 7.93 -1.53 -10.99
C THR A 224 9.43 -1.71 -10.97
N LEU A 225 10.12 -0.80 -11.65
CA LEU A 225 11.56 -0.61 -11.55
C LEU A 225 11.80 0.74 -10.86
N GLY A 226 12.62 0.75 -9.82
CA GLY A 226 12.99 1.97 -9.13
C GLY A 226 14.48 2.06 -8.88
N TYR A 227 14.93 3.29 -8.69
CA TYR A 227 16.32 3.65 -8.49
C TYR A 227 16.41 4.79 -7.48
N ALA A 228 17.19 4.59 -6.42
CA ALA A 228 17.41 5.55 -5.34
C ALA A 228 18.90 5.95 -5.29
N PRO A 229 19.35 6.89 -6.15
CA PRO A 229 20.73 7.34 -6.11
C PRO A 229 21.06 8.03 -4.78
N ASP A 230 22.29 7.85 -4.31
CA ASP A 230 22.78 8.60 -3.15
C ASP A 230 23.30 9.96 -3.62
N ILE A 231 22.54 11.02 -3.33
CA ILE A 231 22.83 12.39 -3.75
C ILE A 231 22.78 13.28 -2.51
N ASP A 232 23.92 13.84 -2.10
CA ASP A 232 24.03 14.67 -0.88
C ASP A 232 23.03 15.84 -0.84
N ALA A 233 22.78 16.46 -2.01
CA ALA A 233 21.85 17.59 -2.14
C ALA A 233 20.37 17.18 -2.07
N LEU A 234 20.06 15.89 -2.30
CA LEU A 234 18.71 15.34 -2.42
C LEU A 234 18.60 14.05 -1.58
N PRO A 235 18.64 14.14 -0.24
CA PRO A 235 18.66 12.97 0.63
C PRO A 235 17.39 12.12 0.47
N GLY A 236 17.60 10.81 0.33
CA GLY A 236 16.54 9.82 0.18
C GLY A 236 15.81 9.90 -1.16
N ALA A 237 16.36 10.61 -2.15
CA ALA A 237 15.71 10.75 -3.44
C ALA A 237 15.60 9.42 -4.20
N TYR A 238 14.49 9.22 -4.89
CA TYR A 238 14.34 8.13 -5.84
C TYR A 238 13.37 8.43 -6.96
N GLY A 239 13.58 7.73 -8.06
CA GLY A 239 12.63 7.62 -9.17
C GLY A 239 12.12 6.20 -9.29
N LYS A 240 10.88 6.04 -9.76
CA LYS A 240 10.33 4.74 -10.15
C LYS A 240 9.44 4.86 -11.38
N ILE A 241 9.46 3.81 -12.19
CA ILE A 241 8.51 3.58 -13.27
C ILE A 241 7.70 2.33 -12.94
N CYS A 242 6.39 2.39 -13.09
CA CYS A 242 5.49 1.27 -12.94
C CYS A 242 4.69 1.03 -14.20
N TYR A 243 4.36 -0.24 -14.43
CA TYR A 243 3.47 -0.70 -15.47
C TYR A 243 2.56 -1.76 -14.84
N GLY A 244 1.26 -1.73 -15.13
CA GLY A 244 0.36 -2.77 -14.67
C GLY A 244 -0.94 -2.79 -15.45
N ARG A 245 -1.68 -3.88 -15.27
CA ARG A 245 -2.98 -4.10 -15.89
C ARG A 245 -4.08 -3.96 -14.84
N GLY A 246 -5.13 -3.20 -15.19
CA GLY A 246 -6.30 -2.98 -14.35
C GLY A 246 -7.54 -3.75 -14.82
N PHE A 247 -7.58 -4.09 -16.12
CA PHE A 247 -8.62 -4.91 -16.73
C PHE A 247 -8.05 -5.70 -17.92
N GLU A 248 -8.49 -6.95 -18.05
CA GLU A 248 -8.14 -7.88 -19.12
C GLU A 248 -9.41 -8.20 -19.92
N ALA A 249 -9.44 -7.84 -21.20
CA ALA A 249 -10.58 -8.09 -22.07
C ALA A 249 -10.73 -9.58 -22.44
N GLY A 250 -9.62 -10.32 -22.36
CA GLY A 250 -9.58 -11.76 -22.57
C GLY A 250 -9.93 -12.18 -24.01
N TYR A 251 -10.25 -13.47 -24.17
CA TYR A 251 -10.58 -14.02 -25.48
C TYR A 251 -11.99 -13.60 -25.91
N ASN A 252 -12.10 -12.92 -27.04
CA ASN A 252 -13.39 -12.64 -27.65
C ASN A 252 -13.30 -12.84 -29.18
N ASN A 253 -14.45 -13.07 -29.82
CA ASN A 253 -14.51 -13.39 -31.26
C ASN A 253 -14.35 -12.16 -32.17
N ASN A 254 -14.48 -10.95 -31.61
CA ASN A 254 -14.62 -9.70 -32.38
C ASN A 254 -13.44 -8.72 -32.18
N ASN A 255 -12.53 -9.05 -31.27
CA ASN A 255 -11.42 -8.26 -30.73
C ASN A 255 -11.73 -6.76 -30.56
N ASN A 256 -12.92 -6.45 -30.01
CA ASN A 256 -13.47 -5.09 -29.96
C ASN A 256 -13.25 -4.36 -28.62
N LEU A 257 -12.70 -5.06 -27.63
CA LEU A 257 -12.32 -4.51 -26.33
C LEU A 257 -10.81 -4.65 -26.15
N ASN A 258 -10.19 -3.57 -25.71
CA ASN A 258 -8.78 -3.52 -25.38
C ASN A 258 -8.58 -3.68 -23.88
N ASP A 259 -7.44 -4.23 -23.49
CA ASP A 259 -6.99 -4.26 -22.11
C ASP A 259 -6.75 -2.85 -21.58
N THR A 260 -7.05 -2.66 -20.30
CA THR A 260 -6.78 -1.41 -19.59
C THR A 260 -5.44 -1.55 -18.87
N ASP A 261 -4.43 -0.89 -19.42
CA ASP A 261 -3.09 -0.85 -18.86
C ASP A 261 -2.81 0.54 -18.25
N MET A 262 -1.91 0.58 -17.26
CA MET A 262 -1.47 1.80 -16.61
C MET A 262 0.05 1.87 -16.60
N VAL A 263 0.58 3.04 -16.96
CA VAL A 263 1.98 3.41 -16.77
C VAL A 263 2.06 4.52 -15.76
N GLY A 264 3.05 4.50 -14.88
CA GLY A 264 3.28 5.59 -13.94
C GLY A 264 4.76 5.89 -13.77
N VAL A 265 5.09 7.16 -13.61
CA VAL A 265 6.41 7.65 -13.26
C VAL A 265 6.26 8.48 -12.00
N ALA A 266 6.99 8.10 -10.95
CA ALA A 266 7.04 8.87 -9.72
C ALA A 266 8.48 9.28 -9.42
N ILE A 267 8.65 10.56 -9.09
CA ILE A 267 9.91 11.17 -8.71
C ILE A 267 9.73 11.75 -7.32
N ILE A 268 10.54 11.27 -6.39
CA ILE A 268 10.58 11.72 -5.01
C ILE A 268 11.94 12.39 -4.85
N PRO A 269 12.04 13.71 -5.08
CA PRO A 269 13.32 14.40 -5.05
C PRO A 269 13.87 14.56 -3.63
N TYR A 270 13.04 14.40 -2.60
CA TYR A 270 13.46 14.57 -1.22
C TYR A 270 12.60 13.70 -0.31
N GLU A 271 13.21 12.76 0.41
CA GLU A 271 12.50 11.94 1.40
C GLU A 271 13.36 11.74 2.65
N THR A 272 12.90 12.33 3.75
CA THR A 272 13.54 12.26 5.07
C THR A 272 12.47 12.02 6.13
N ASP A 273 12.91 11.75 7.36
CA ASP A 273 12.05 11.68 8.55
C ASP A 273 11.08 12.87 8.73
N ARG A 274 11.47 14.05 8.22
CA ARG A 274 10.78 15.31 8.47
C ARG A 274 10.00 15.80 7.27
N LEU A 275 10.54 15.65 6.06
CA LEU A 275 9.96 16.18 4.83
C LEU A 275 10.01 15.14 3.73
N ARG A 276 8.90 15.01 3.02
CA ARG A 276 8.76 14.27 1.78
C ARG A 276 8.16 15.18 0.72
N LEU A 277 8.74 15.17 -0.47
CA LEU A 277 8.18 15.79 -1.67
C LEU A 277 7.96 14.70 -2.72
N ASP A 278 6.80 14.68 -3.34
CA ASP A 278 6.47 13.71 -4.39
C ASP A 278 5.92 14.41 -5.63
N LEU A 279 6.36 13.92 -6.79
CA LEU A 279 5.85 14.26 -8.10
C LEU A 279 5.47 12.96 -8.79
N GLN A 280 4.30 12.92 -9.40
CA GLN A 280 3.86 11.73 -10.09
C GLN A 280 3.06 12.07 -11.34
N TRP A 281 3.32 11.29 -12.38
CA TRP A 281 2.48 11.20 -13.56
C TRP A 281 2.04 9.75 -13.73
N ASN A 282 0.75 9.53 -14.00
CA ASN A 282 0.23 8.24 -14.40
C ASN A 282 -0.58 8.40 -15.69
N ARG A 283 -0.53 7.41 -16.55
CA ARG A 283 -1.39 7.29 -17.72
C ARG A 283 -2.15 5.99 -17.64
N GLY A 284 -3.48 6.07 -17.67
CA GLY A 284 -4.37 4.95 -17.88
C GLY A 284 -4.75 4.90 -19.35
N MET A 285 -4.61 3.72 -19.96
CA MET A 285 -4.88 3.50 -21.38
C MET A 285 -6.12 2.64 -21.53
N ASN A 286 -6.97 2.93 -22.51
CA ASN A 286 -8.20 2.19 -22.79
C ASN A 286 -9.08 1.98 -21.56
N ILE A 287 -9.38 3.04 -20.81
CA ILE A 287 -10.26 2.99 -19.64
C ILE A 287 -11.62 2.43 -20.05
N PHE A 288 -12.12 1.45 -19.30
CA PHE A 288 -13.42 0.83 -19.54
C PHE A 288 -14.60 1.70 -19.05
N ASP A 289 -15.78 1.47 -19.61
CA ASP A 289 -17.03 2.16 -19.26
C ASP A 289 -17.67 1.66 -17.97
N ASN A 290 -17.62 0.35 -17.71
CA ASN A 290 -18.19 -0.26 -16.52
C ASN A 290 -17.34 -1.44 -16.04
N PRO A 291 -16.82 -1.41 -14.80
CA PRO A 291 -15.93 -2.46 -14.27
C PRO A 291 -16.58 -3.84 -14.16
N ASN A 292 -17.91 -3.92 -13.99
CA ASN A 292 -18.62 -5.19 -13.79
C ASN A 292 -19.20 -5.76 -15.08
N ASN A 293 -19.27 -4.95 -16.14
CA ASN A 293 -19.77 -5.36 -17.45
C ASN A 293 -19.22 -4.42 -18.52
N VAL A 294 -17.94 -4.60 -18.86
CA VAL A 294 -17.23 -3.74 -19.82
C VAL A 294 -17.87 -3.88 -21.21
N GLY A 295 -18.49 -2.81 -21.69
CA GLY A 295 -19.12 -2.72 -23.00
C GLY A 295 -18.29 -1.96 -24.02
N ALA A 296 -17.48 -1.01 -23.57
CA ALA A 296 -16.60 -0.20 -24.42
C ALA A 296 -15.38 0.33 -23.64
N ASN A 297 -14.30 0.62 -24.37
CA ASN A 297 -13.24 1.50 -23.87
C ASN A 297 -13.60 2.95 -24.21
N LEU A 298 -13.45 3.86 -23.24
CA LEU A 298 -13.81 5.27 -23.30
C LEU A 298 -12.67 6.19 -23.74
N GLY A 299 -11.43 5.69 -23.74
CA GLY A 299 -10.23 6.46 -24.10
C GLY A 299 -9.16 6.36 -23.03
N ASP A 300 -8.31 7.39 -22.95
CA ASP A 300 -7.15 7.42 -22.06
C ASP A 300 -7.27 8.54 -21.01
N ILE A 301 -6.51 8.45 -19.92
CA ILE A 301 -6.46 9.48 -18.88
C ILE A 301 -5.03 9.71 -18.43
N ASP A 302 -4.62 10.96 -18.31
CA ASP A 302 -3.38 11.37 -17.67
C ASP A 302 -3.67 12.02 -16.32
N TRP A 303 -3.01 11.51 -15.27
CA TRP A 303 -3.04 12.08 -13.93
C TRP A 303 -1.68 12.67 -13.58
N TYR A 304 -1.67 13.93 -13.18
CA TYR A 304 -0.50 14.62 -12.67
C TYR A 304 -0.72 14.96 -11.20
N GLY A 305 0.25 14.68 -10.35
CA GLY A 305 0.19 15.07 -8.96
C GLY A 305 1.50 15.53 -8.39
N LEU A 306 1.34 16.34 -7.35
CA LEU A 306 2.41 16.84 -6.53
C LEU A 306 1.98 16.83 -5.07
N GLY A 307 2.87 16.41 -4.20
CA GLY A 307 2.62 16.28 -2.78
C GLY A 307 3.80 16.77 -1.96
N ALA A 308 3.48 17.32 -0.79
CA ALA A 308 4.43 17.59 0.26
C ALA A 308 3.85 17.11 1.58
N LEU A 309 4.67 16.41 2.36
CA LEU A 309 4.33 15.91 3.69
C LEU A 309 5.44 16.28 4.66
N THR A 310 5.06 16.84 5.81
CA THR A 310 5.97 17.14 6.91
C THR A 310 5.53 16.48 8.19
N ASN A 311 6.49 15.95 8.94
CA ASN A 311 6.24 15.31 10.23
C ASN A 311 7.04 16.00 11.34
N PHE A 312 6.33 16.57 12.31
CA PHE A 312 6.89 17.16 13.51
C PHE A 312 6.79 16.17 14.66
N LYS A 313 7.95 15.65 15.08
CA LYS A 313 8.07 14.75 16.23
C LYS A 313 7.92 15.54 17.54
N ASN A 314 7.28 14.94 18.53
CA ASN A 314 7.12 15.47 19.90
C ASN A 314 6.33 16.80 19.99
N VAL A 315 5.28 16.94 19.19
CA VAL A 315 4.31 18.03 19.36
C VAL A 315 3.28 17.58 20.42
N GLY A 316 3.49 18.00 21.67
CA GLY A 316 2.68 17.56 22.79
C GLY A 316 2.88 16.07 23.10
N PRO A 317 1.79 15.27 23.28
CA PRO A 317 1.92 13.85 23.59
C PRO A 317 2.23 12.95 22.38
N GLY A 318 2.38 13.51 21.16
CA GLY A 318 2.52 12.71 19.95
C GLY A 318 3.27 13.42 18.81
N ASN A 319 2.99 12.97 17.59
CA ASN A 319 3.55 13.53 16.36
C ASN A 319 2.47 14.34 15.63
N LEU A 320 2.86 15.44 15.00
CA LEU A 320 2.00 16.23 14.13
C LEU A 320 2.45 16.06 12.68
N THR A 321 1.60 15.43 11.87
CA THR A 321 1.82 15.31 10.43
C THR A 321 0.98 16.35 9.70
N LEU A 322 1.61 17.19 8.87
CA LEU A 322 0.93 18.09 7.95
C LEU A 322 1.20 17.62 6.52
N PHE A 323 0.24 17.74 5.63
CA PHE A 323 0.41 17.43 4.23
C PHE A 323 -0.35 18.43 3.36
N VAL A 324 0.13 18.61 2.13
CA VAL A 324 -0.56 19.30 1.04
C VAL A 324 -0.35 18.47 -0.22
N SER A 325 -1.41 18.25 -0.99
CA SER A 325 -1.34 17.50 -2.25
C SER A 325 -2.26 18.14 -3.28
N GLY A 326 -1.77 18.27 -4.50
CA GLY A 326 -2.55 18.70 -5.66
C GLY A 326 -2.53 17.61 -6.73
N GLY A 327 -3.67 17.44 -7.41
CA GLY A 327 -3.84 16.50 -8.51
C GLY A 327 -4.59 17.14 -9.65
N MET A 328 -4.26 16.76 -10.88
CA MET A 328 -4.93 17.14 -12.11
C MET A 328 -5.18 15.89 -12.94
N SER A 329 -6.40 15.74 -13.46
CA SER A 329 -6.78 14.68 -14.39
C SER A 329 -7.08 15.32 -15.75
N ILE A 330 -6.48 14.78 -16.81
CA ILE A 330 -6.74 15.17 -18.20
C ILE A 330 -7.23 13.93 -18.94
N THR A 331 -8.47 13.98 -19.40
CA THR A 331 -9.12 12.89 -20.11
C THR A 331 -8.93 13.05 -21.62
N HIS A 332 -8.68 11.95 -22.30
CA HIS A 332 -8.53 11.84 -23.76
C HIS A 332 -9.59 10.85 -24.25
N PRO A 333 -10.87 11.26 -24.27
CA PRO A 333 -11.95 10.37 -24.68
C PRO A 333 -11.81 10.00 -26.16
N ASN A 334 -12.23 8.79 -26.51
CA ASN A 334 -12.35 8.36 -27.90
C ASN A 334 -13.77 8.63 -28.44
N ASP A 335 -14.03 8.20 -29.66
CA ASP A 335 -15.33 8.37 -30.32
C ASP A 335 -16.44 7.46 -29.75
N ASN A 336 -16.14 6.59 -28.78
CA ASN A 336 -17.12 5.73 -28.10
C ASN A 336 -17.79 6.47 -26.93
N HIS A 337 -18.13 7.74 -27.11
CA HIS A 337 -18.82 8.54 -26.12
C HIS A 337 -20.34 8.49 -26.30
N ALA A 338 -21.04 8.65 -25.18
CA ALA A 338 -22.47 8.85 -25.16
C ALA A 338 -22.83 10.25 -25.67
N LEU A 339 -23.19 10.38 -26.95
CA LEU A 339 -23.92 11.56 -27.42
C LEU A 339 -25.33 11.49 -26.85
N LEU A 340 -25.69 12.44 -25.97
CA LEU A 340 -27.09 12.68 -25.64
C LEU A 340 -27.81 13.02 -26.96
N ASN A 341 -28.73 12.18 -27.40
CA ASN A 341 -29.43 12.38 -28.67
C ASN A 341 -30.25 13.69 -28.64
N GLY A 342 -29.85 14.69 -29.43
CA GLY A 342 -30.64 15.91 -29.67
C GLY A 342 -29.85 17.00 -30.43
N PRO A 343 -30.45 17.70 -31.42
CA PRO A 343 -29.79 18.82 -32.09
C PRO A 343 -29.48 19.94 -31.09
N GLY A 344 -28.20 20.28 -30.94
CA GLY A 344 -27.72 21.26 -29.96
C GLY A 344 -27.38 20.68 -28.58
N SER A 345 -27.30 19.35 -28.44
CA SER A 345 -26.82 18.71 -27.22
C SER A 345 -25.38 19.16 -26.92
N PRO A 346 -25.10 19.76 -25.74
CA PRO A 346 -23.73 19.93 -25.30
C PRO A 346 -23.10 18.54 -25.18
N ASP A 347 -21.86 18.42 -25.65
CA ASP A 347 -21.00 17.30 -25.30
C ASP A 347 -21.02 17.21 -23.77
N SER A 348 -21.55 16.11 -23.23
CA SER A 348 -21.99 16.10 -21.84
C SER A 348 -20.83 16.21 -20.85
N GLY A 349 -19.57 16.16 -21.33
CA GLY A 349 -18.37 16.12 -20.51
C GLY A 349 -18.32 14.91 -19.57
N ALA A 350 -19.39 14.10 -19.52
CA ALA A 350 -19.54 12.88 -18.79
C ALA A 350 -19.11 11.70 -19.67
N GLY A 351 -17.91 11.85 -20.24
CA GLY A 351 -17.09 10.75 -20.69
C GLY A 351 -15.87 10.76 -19.80
N LEU A 352 -15.95 9.96 -18.73
CA LEU A 352 -15.01 9.74 -17.61
C LEU A 352 -15.38 10.37 -16.27
#